data_AF-A0A1V6F090-F1
#
_entry.id   AF-A0A1V6F090-F1
#
_cell.length_a   1.000
_cell.length_b   1.000
_cell.length_c   1.000
_cell.angle_alpha   90.00
_cell.angle_beta   90.00
_cell.angle_gamma   90.00
#
_symmetry.space_group_name_H-M   'P 1'
#
loop_
_entity.id
_entity.type
_entity.pdbx_description
1 polymer ?
#
loop_
_entity_poly.entity_id
_entity_poly.type
_entity_poly.pdbx_seq_one_letter_code
_entity_poly.pdbx_strand_id
1 'polypeptide(L)'
;MRKTVGMGVIAACIVSLGCVINKEHQTIPPLAQDLRHIAKQARQVLDYVEGKTDTLPGMAEAPQPVSRLNHFLNTIAPVQCAWAETRDAVFSPPMIEAVVRMRERNETVSALKRAGCLGESSRGLVELRECDTTRDAEEMNASQKTVAEENKDRTLLYNEIARLNKDLPEVNVAKIQSIYAMERLRRSHPGEAFQLPSGTDFDTIKATSLGRKLGGECISGAWVTIP
;
A
#
# COMPACT_ATOMS: atom_id res chain seq x y z
N MET A 1 -45.68 -19.03 -41.08
CA MET A 1 -44.25 -18.71 -41.28
C MET A 1 -43.83 -17.27 -40.93
N ARG A 2 -44.73 -16.35 -40.54
CA ARG A 2 -44.37 -14.96 -40.15
C ARG A 2 -43.93 -14.78 -38.68
N LYS A 3 -44.19 -15.76 -37.79
CA LYS A 3 -43.90 -15.64 -36.35
C LYS A 3 -42.48 -16.04 -35.95
N THR A 4 -41.78 -16.81 -36.78
CA THR A 4 -40.40 -17.26 -36.51
C THR A 4 -39.35 -16.22 -36.93
N VAL A 5 -39.70 -15.31 -37.87
CA VAL A 5 -38.80 -14.25 -38.34
C VAL A 5 -38.69 -13.10 -37.33
N GLY A 6 -39.77 -12.79 -36.59
CA GLY A 6 -39.75 -11.71 -35.59
C GLY A 6 -38.87 -12.00 -34.37
N MET A 7 -38.73 -13.28 -33.99
CA MET A 7 -37.97 -13.66 -32.79
C MET A 7 -36.45 -13.69 -33.04
N GLY A 8 -36.02 -13.95 -34.28
CA GLY A 8 -34.60 -13.90 -34.66
C GLY A 8 -34.02 -12.48 -34.70
N VAL A 9 -34.83 -11.49 -35.10
CA VAL A 9 -34.39 -10.09 -35.19
C VAL A 9 -34.28 -9.45 -33.80
N ILE A 10 -35.16 -9.78 -32.86
CA ILE A 10 -35.10 -9.26 -31.48
C ILE A 10 -33.89 -9.85 -30.73
N ALA A 11 -33.57 -11.13 -30.93
CA ALA A 11 -32.37 -11.74 -30.36
C ALA A 11 -31.08 -11.13 -30.93
N ALA A 12 -31.04 -10.83 -32.23
CA ALA A 12 -29.89 -10.17 -32.87
C ALA A 12 -29.70 -8.72 -32.39
N CYS A 13 -30.78 -7.97 -32.16
CA CYS A 13 -30.68 -6.60 -31.64
C CYS A 13 -30.20 -6.53 -30.19
N ILE A 14 -30.57 -7.50 -29.34
CA ILE A 14 -30.10 -7.56 -27.93
C ILE A 14 -28.60 -7.90 -27.86
N VAL A 15 -28.08 -8.73 -28.76
CA VAL A 15 -26.64 -9.02 -28.85
C VAL A 15 -25.85 -7.79 -29.35
N SER A 16 -26.39 -6.99 -30.27
CA SER A 16 -25.71 -5.78 -30.75
C SER A 16 -25.75 -4.61 -29.75
N LEU A 17 -26.77 -4.53 -28.88
CA LEU A 17 -26.91 -3.46 -27.89
C LEU A 17 -26.12 -3.74 -26.59
N GLY A 18 -25.70 -4.99 -26.35
CA GLY A 18 -24.88 -5.38 -25.20
C GLY A 18 -23.38 -5.05 -25.33
N CYS A 19 -22.90 -4.71 -26.53
CA CYS A 19 -21.47 -4.49 -26.80
C CYS A 19 -21.04 -3.03 -26.86
N VAL A 20 -21.87 -2.08 -26.41
CA VAL A 20 -21.50 -0.65 -26.26
C VAL A 20 -21.48 -0.27 -24.78
N ILE A 21 -20.87 -1.11 -23.94
CA ILE A 21 -20.26 -0.61 -22.71
C ILE A 21 -18.78 -0.43 -23.03
N ASN A 22 -18.49 0.71 -23.64
CA ASN A 22 -17.14 1.26 -23.73
C ASN A 22 -16.68 1.54 -22.29
N LYS A 23 -16.14 0.54 -21.60
CA LYS A 23 -15.16 0.82 -20.56
C LYS A 23 -13.89 1.14 -21.30
N GLU A 24 -13.72 2.43 -21.53
CA GLU A 24 -12.47 3.08 -21.87
C GLU A 24 -11.38 2.48 -20.96
N HIS A 25 -10.69 1.46 -21.46
CA HIS A 25 -9.51 0.92 -20.82
C HIS A 25 -8.47 2.01 -21.05
N GLN A 26 -8.39 2.95 -20.11
CA GLN A 26 -7.18 3.76 -19.98
C GLN A 26 -6.05 2.74 -19.89
N THR A 27 -5.29 2.62 -20.97
CA THR A 27 -4.08 1.82 -21.05
C THR A 27 -3.09 2.52 -20.16
N ILE A 28 -3.17 2.24 -18.87
CA ILE A 28 -2.27 2.85 -17.91
C ILE A 28 -0.87 2.32 -18.26
N PRO A 29 0.14 3.19 -18.46
CA PRO A 29 1.48 2.74 -18.77
C PRO A 29 1.94 1.67 -17.77
N PRO A 30 2.61 0.58 -18.22
CA PRO A 30 3.01 -0.54 -17.36
C PRO A 30 3.72 -0.07 -16.07
N LEU A 31 4.58 0.93 -16.19
CA LEU A 31 5.31 1.54 -15.09
C LEU A 31 4.42 2.12 -13.98
N ALA A 32 3.31 2.77 -14.35
CA ALA A 32 2.36 3.32 -13.39
C ALA A 32 1.52 2.20 -12.73
N GLN A 33 1.33 1.06 -13.40
CA GLN A 33 0.70 -0.12 -12.82
C GLN A 33 1.60 -0.76 -11.76
N ASP A 34 2.91 -0.84 -12.01
CA ASP A 34 3.85 -1.44 -11.07
C ASP A 34 3.99 -0.62 -9.77
N LEU A 35 4.05 0.72 -9.86
CA LEU A 35 4.06 1.58 -8.66
C LEU A 35 2.76 1.45 -7.84
N ARG A 36 1.60 1.32 -8.49
CA ARG A 36 0.34 1.06 -7.80
C ARG A 36 0.31 -0.31 -7.13
N HIS A 37 0.92 -1.32 -7.75
CA HIS A 37 1.04 -2.64 -7.17
C HIS A 37 1.89 -2.60 -5.89
N ILE A 38 3.04 -1.92 -5.93
CA ILE A 38 3.90 -1.72 -4.75
C ILE A 38 3.16 -0.94 -3.66
N ALA A 39 2.42 0.12 -3.99
CA ALA A 39 1.60 0.85 -3.02
C ALA A 39 0.49 -0.03 -2.42
N LYS A 40 -0.13 -0.91 -3.22
CA LYS A 40 -1.09 -1.89 -2.72
C LYS A 40 -0.42 -2.88 -1.76
N GLN A 41 0.74 -3.43 -2.12
CA GLN A 41 1.52 -4.31 -1.26
C GLN A 41 1.88 -3.62 0.06
N ALA A 42 2.36 -2.37 0.01
CA ALA A 42 2.69 -1.58 1.20
C ALA A 42 1.49 -1.45 2.15
N ARG A 43 0.30 -1.13 1.63
CA ARG A 43 -0.93 -1.09 2.44
C ARG A 43 -1.22 -2.40 3.13
N GLN A 44 -1.15 -3.51 2.40
CA GLN A 44 -1.48 -4.79 2.97
C GLN A 44 -0.45 -5.25 4.02
N VAL A 45 0.84 -4.95 3.82
CA VAL A 45 1.87 -5.17 4.84
C VAL A 45 1.58 -4.35 6.10
N LEU A 46 1.21 -3.08 5.93
CA LEU A 46 0.86 -2.22 7.06
C LEU A 46 -0.43 -2.68 7.75
N ASP A 47 -1.42 -3.17 7.01
CA ASP A 47 -2.63 -3.77 7.59
C ASP A 47 -2.30 -4.98 8.46
N TYR A 48 -1.37 -5.83 8.03
CA TYR A 48 -0.88 -6.94 8.84
C TYR A 48 -0.12 -6.47 10.09
N VAL A 49 0.81 -5.53 9.94
CA VAL A 49 1.59 -4.97 11.08
C VAL A 49 0.69 -4.30 12.11
N GLU A 50 -0.38 -3.64 11.65
CA GLU A 50 -1.37 -2.98 12.50
C GLU A 50 -2.42 -3.96 13.07
N GLY A 51 -2.34 -5.25 12.74
CA GLY A 51 -3.28 -6.26 13.23
C GLY A 51 -4.68 -6.18 12.60
N LYS A 52 -4.85 -5.45 11.50
CA LYS A 52 -6.12 -5.40 10.73
C LYS A 52 -6.36 -6.68 9.93
N THR A 53 -5.29 -7.44 9.65
CA THR A 53 -5.34 -8.72 8.95
C THR A 53 -4.40 -9.71 9.62
N ASP A 54 -4.81 -10.97 9.73
CA ASP A 54 -3.98 -12.01 10.35
C ASP A 54 -3.02 -12.71 9.39
N THR A 55 -3.25 -12.57 8.08
CA THR A 55 -2.44 -13.20 7.04
C THR A 55 -1.63 -12.16 6.27
N LEU A 56 -0.36 -12.49 6.01
CA LEU A 56 0.44 -11.70 5.08
C LEU A 56 -0.02 -11.97 3.64
N PRO A 57 -0.10 -10.94 2.78
CA PRO A 57 -0.41 -11.11 1.36
C PRO A 57 0.64 -12.01 0.71
N GLY A 58 0.24 -12.85 -0.25
CA GLY A 58 1.16 -13.80 -0.88
C GLY A 58 1.50 -15.04 -0.03
N MET A 59 1.03 -15.10 1.23
CA MET A 59 0.96 -16.35 2.02
C MET A 59 -0.47 -16.92 2.07
N ALA A 60 -1.46 -16.23 1.49
CA ALA A 60 -2.79 -16.79 1.29
C ALA A 60 -2.71 -17.90 0.22
N GLU A 61 -3.35 -19.04 0.48
CA GLU A 61 -3.44 -20.14 -0.49
C GLU A 61 -3.96 -19.62 -1.84
N ALA A 62 -3.31 -20.05 -2.93
CA ALA A 62 -3.72 -19.73 -4.29
C ALA A 62 -5.22 -20.05 -4.49
N PRO A 63 -5.95 -19.29 -5.34
CA PRO A 63 -7.37 -19.52 -5.56
C PRO A 63 -7.61 -20.98 -5.94
N GLN A 64 -8.50 -21.63 -5.18
CA GLN A 64 -8.85 -23.04 -5.34
C GLN A 64 -9.26 -23.33 -6.79
N PRO A 65 -8.96 -24.54 -7.32
CA PRO A 65 -9.24 -24.89 -8.70
C PRO A 65 -10.72 -24.67 -9.02
N VAL A 66 -10.99 -23.89 -10.07
CA VAL A 66 -12.35 -23.65 -10.55
C VAL A 66 -12.99 -24.98 -10.98
N SER A 67 -14.27 -25.17 -10.64
CA SER A 67 -15.04 -26.37 -11.01
C SER A 67 -14.95 -26.68 -12.51
N ARG A 68 -14.85 -27.96 -12.87
CA ARG A 68 -14.83 -28.43 -14.27
C ARG A 68 -16.03 -27.94 -15.08
N LEU A 69 -17.17 -27.72 -14.42
CA LEU A 69 -18.36 -27.14 -15.05
C LEU A 69 -18.12 -25.69 -15.48
N ASN A 70 -17.42 -24.91 -14.66
CA ASN A 70 -17.05 -23.53 -14.99
C ASN A 70 -16.04 -23.47 -16.14
N HIS A 71 -15.14 -24.47 -16.22
CA HIS A 71 -14.23 -24.61 -17.35
C HIS A 71 -14.98 -24.90 -18.66
N PHE A 72 -15.96 -25.82 -18.62
CA PHE A 72 -16.81 -26.10 -19.77
C PHE A 72 -17.66 -24.90 -20.19
N LEU A 73 -18.26 -24.18 -19.25
CA LEU A 73 -19.01 -22.96 -19.52
C LEU A 73 -18.13 -21.86 -20.13
N ASN A 74 -16.88 -21.70 -19.66
CA ASN A 74 -15.93 -20.76 -20.24
C ASN A 74 -15.51 -21.13 -21.67
N THR A 75 -15.44 -22.41 -22.04
CA THR A 75 -15.11 -22.82 -23.42
C THR A 75 -16.20 -22.50 -24.43
N ILE A 76 -17.46 -22.39 -24.00
CA ILE A 76 -18.60 -22.06 -24.87
C ILE A 76 -19.08 -20.62 -24.75
N ALA A 77 -18.54 -19.87 -23.78
CA ALA A 77 -18.85 -18.46 -23.61
C ALA A 77 -18.13 -17.63 -24.71
N PRO A 78 -18.87 -16.82 -25.50
CA PRO A 78 -18.27 -16.01 -26.58
C PRO A 78 -17.38 -14.88 -26.04
N VAL A 79 -17.47 -14.56 -24.75
CA VAL A 79 -16.62 -13.59 -24.06
C VAL A 79 -16.10 -14.24 -22.79
N GLN A 80 -14.81 -14.50 -22.74
CA GLN A 80 -14.17 -14.97 -21.51
C GLN A 80 -13.88 -13.78 -20.61
N CYS A 81 -14.31 -13.87 -19.36
CA CYS A 81 -13.84 -12.98 -18.31
C CYS A 81 -12.35 -13.28 -18.07
N ALA A 82 -11.46 -12.50 -18.67
CA ALA A 82 -10.06 -12.49 -18.29
C ALA A 82 -9.98 -11.89 -16.89
N TRP A 83 -9.79 -12.75 -15.89
CA TRP A 83 -9.37 -12.31 -14.58
C TRP A 83 -7.94 -11.80 -14.74
N ALA A 84 -7.73 -10.50 -14.50
CA ALA A 84 -6.38 -9.97 -14.42
C ALA A 84 -5.63 -10.81 -13.37
N GLU A 85 -4.58 -11.50 -13.79
CA GLU A 85 -3.70 -12.24 -12.89
C GLU A 85 -3.15 -11.21 -11.88
N THR A 86 -3.65 -11.27 -10.65
CA THR A 86 -3.06 -10.51 -9.56
C THR A 86 -1.68 -11.08 -9.38
N ARG A 87 -0.66 -10.34 -9.81
CA ARG A 87 0.72 -10.62 -9.41
C ARG A 87 0.68 -10.64 -7.88
N ASP A 88 0.81 -11.80 -7.28
CA ASP A 88 0.83 -11.90 -5.83
C ASP A 88 2.09 -11.21 -5.33
N ALA A 89 1.97 -10.52 -4.20
CA ALA A 89 3.11 -9.87 -3.58
C ALA A 89 4.13 -10.97 -3.21
N VAL A 90 5.28 -10.95 -3.87
CA VAL A 90 6.35 -11.91 -3.58
C VAL A 90 7.08 -11.43 -2.33
N PHE A 91 7.07 -12.26 -1.28
CA PHE A 91 7.82 -12.02 -0.05
C PHE A 91 8.98 -13.01 0.06
N SER A 92 10.19 -12.51 0.33
CA SER A 92 11.32 -13.38 0.71
C SER A 92 11.19 -13.77 2.19
N PRO A 93 11.74 -14.92 2.63
CA PRO A 93 11.69 -15.31 4.05
C PRO A 93 12.21 -14.24 5.02
N PRO A 94 13.32 -13.53 4.73
CA PRO A 94 13.77 -12.43 5.57
C PRO A 94 12.77 -11.27 5.68
N MET A 95 12.00 -10.97 4.62
CA MET A 95 10.95 -9.95 4.67
C MET A 95 9.81 -10.38 5.59
N ILE A 96 9.41 -11.64 5.52
CA ILE A 96 8.33 -12.18 6.37
C ILE A 96 8.73 -12.04 7.84
N GLU A 97 9.93 -12.52 8.20
CA GLU A 97 10.44 -12.42 9.57
C GLU A 97 10.52 -10.97 10.06
N ALA A 98 11.00 -10.03 9.23
CA ALA A 98 11.04 -8.62 9.57
C ALA A 98 9.64 -8.05 9.81
N VAL A 99 8.67 -8.40 8.97
CA VAL A 99 7.29 -7.91 9.10
C VAL A 99 6.58 -8.51 10.32
N VAL A 100 6.85 -9.77 10.67
CA VAL A 100 6.37 -10.37 11.93
C VAL A 100 6.92 -9.61 13.14
N ARG A 101 8.24 -9.35 13.19
CA ARG A 101 8.84 -8.56 14.28
C ARG A 101 8.31 -7.13 14.34
N MET A 102 8.05 -6.50 13.19
CA MET A 102 7.38 -5.19 13.13
C MET A 102 5.97 -5.24 13.74
N ARG A 103 5.20 -6.31 13.47
CA ARG A 103 3.87 -6.51 14.08
C ARG A 103 3.98 -6.66 15.60
N GLU A 104 4.91 -7.46 16.09
CA GLU A 104 5.13 -7.66 17.53
C GLU A 104 5.45 -6.36 18.26
N ARG A 105 6.23 -5.46 17.63
CA ARG A 105 6.59 -4.15 18.21
C ARG A 105 5.57 -3.03 17.94
N ASN A 106 4.56 -3.28 17.11
CA ASN A 106 3.67 -2.22 16.61
C ASN A 106 2.95 -1.49 17.74
N GLU A 107 2.54 -2.19 18.80
CA GLU A 107 1.89 -1.58 19.95
C GLU A 107 2.81 -0.60 20.68
N THR A 108 4.04 -1.00 20.95
CA THR A 108 5.05 -0.15 21.61
C THR A 108 5.37 1.08 20.76
N VAL A 109 5.63 0.89 19.46
CA VAL A 109 5.91 2.00 18.53
C VAL A 109 4.73 2.96 18.46
N SER A 110 3.50 2.43 18.36
CA SER A 110 2.28 3.25 18.29
C SER A 110 2.00 4.01 19.59
N ALA A 111 2.30 3.41 20.75
CA ALA A 111 2.18 4.10 22.04
C ALA A 111 3.16 5.28 22.13
N LEU A 112 4.42 5.07 21.76
CA LEU A 112 5.44 6.12 21.76
C LEU A 112 5.15 7.25 20.75
N LYS A 113 4.58 6.93 19.59
CA LYS A 113 4.11 7.94 18.61
C LYS A 113 2.98 8.80 19.19
N ARG A 114 1.98 8.17 19.81
CA ARG A 114 0.86 8.88 20.46
C ARG A 114 1.31 9.74 21.64
N ALA A 115 2.38 9.34 22.33
CA ALA A 115 3.01 10.13 23.38
C ALA A 115 3.87 11.30 22.84
N GLY A 116 4.01 11.45 21.52
CA GLY A 116 4.83 12.48 20.88
C GLY A 116 6.34 12.19 20.91
N CYS A 117 6.74 11.02 21.40
CA CYS A 117 8.14 10.61 21.55
C CYS A 117 8.75 10.11 20.25
N LEU A 118 7.92 9.66 19.31
CA LEU A 118 8.37 9.21 18.01
C LEU A 118 7.65 9.99 16.90
N GLY A 119 8.39 10.26 15.82
CA GLY A 119 7.85 10.79 14.57
C GLY A 119 8.18 9.89 13.39
N GLU A 120 7.37 9.97 12.34
CA GLU A 120 7.62 9.29 11.07
C GLU A 120 8.32 10.25 10.10
N SER A 121 9.49 9.87 9.59
CA SER A 121 10.22 10.65 8.60
C SER A 121 9.62 10.51 7.20
N SER A 122 10.03 11.41 6.30
CA SER A 122 9.65 11.39 4.88
C SER A 122 10.15 10.15 4.12
N ARG A 123 11.00 9.32 4.75
CA ARG A 123 11.51 8.05 4.24
C ARG A 123 10.80 6.83 4.81
N GLY A 124 9.75 7.02 5.62
CA GLY A 124 9.02 5.94 6.25
C GLY A 124 9.81 5.26 7.37
N LEU A 125 10.80 5.95 7.95
CA LEU A 125 11.55 5.52 9.12
C LEU A 125 11.08 6.28 10.37
N VAL A 126 11.23 5.67 11.54
CA VAL A 126 10.87 6.29 12.81
C VAL A 126 12.05 7.07 13.36
N GLU A 127 11.81 8.26 13.90
CA GLU A 127 12.81 9.08 14.56
C GLU A 127 12.38 9.42 15.98
N LEU A 128 13.33 9.41 16.91
CA LEU A 128 13.10 9.81 18.29
C LEU A 128 12.96 11.34 18.36
N ARG A 129 12.00 11.79 19.15
CA ARG A 129 11.72 13.20 19.40
C ARG A 129 11.84 13.47 20.90
N GLU A 130 12.10 14.73 21.22
CA GLU A 130 12.04 15.19 22.60
C GLU A 130 10.60 15.09 23.11
N CYS A 131 10.41 14.35 24.18
CA CYS A 131 9.13 14.18 24.88
C CYS A 131 9.38 13.91 26.37
N ASP A 132 8.35 13.88 27.20
CA ASP A 132 8.52 13.73 28.65
C ASP A 132 9.14 12.40 29.08
N THR A 133 8.89 11.29 28.37
CA THR A 133 9.53 9.98 28.64
C THR A 133 11.02 9.97 28.27
N THR A 134 11.52 11.03 27.60
CA THR A 134 12.94 11.16 27.32
C THR A 134 13.77 11.65 28.51
N ARG A 135 13.12 11.96 29.63
CA ARG A 135 13.76 12.50 30.84
C ARG A 135 14.37 11.41 31.73
N ASP A 136 13.86 10.18 31.63
CA ASP A 136 14.44 9.00 32.28
C ASP A 136 15.45 8.33 31.33
N ALA A 137 16.67 8.08 31.81
CA ALA A 137 17.74 7.52 31.00
C ALA A 137 17.48 6.06 30.58
N GLU A 138 16.79 5.27 31.41
CA GLU A 138 16.44 3.88 31.12
C GLU A 138 15.35 3.81 30.05
N GLU A 139 14.28 4.61 30.20
CA GLU A 139 13.20 4.72 29.21
C GLU A 139 13.72 5.24 27.86
N MET A 140 14.70 6.15 27.89
CA MET A 140 15.37 6.62 26.70
C MET A 140 16.13 5.53 25.96
N ASN A 141 16.93 4.76 26.68
CA ASN A 141 17.69 3.67 26.10
C ASN A 141 16.75 2.61 25.49
N ALA A 142 15.64 2.30 26.17
CA ALA A 142 14.62 1.39 25.66
C ALA A 142 13.95 1.93 24.38
N SER A 143 13.63 3.23 24.35
CA SER A 143 13.04 3.89 23.18
C SER A 143 14.00 3.90 21.99
N GLN A 144 15.27 4.24 22.21
CA GLN A 144 16.32 4.21 21.19
C GLN A 144 16.52 2.80 20.62
N LYS A 145 16.55 1.78 21.47
CA LYS A 145 16.64 0.39 21.04
C LYS A 145 15.45 0.00 20.16
N THR A 146 14.24 0.36 20.58
CA THR A 146 13.01 0.12 19.82
C THR A 146 13.07 0.77 18.44
N VAL A 147 13.50 2.04 18.36
CA VAL A 147 13.67 2.76 17.08
C VAL A 147 14.71 2.10 16.19
N ALA A 148 15.84 1.68 16.75
CA ALA A 148 16.91 1.03 15.99
C ALA A 148 16.45 -0.32 15.39
N GLU A 149 15.76 -1.15 16.18
CA GLU A 149 15.24 -2.43 15.74
C GLU A 149 14.13 -2.27 14.69
N GLU A 150 13.21 -1.32 14.90
CA GLU A 150 12.15 -1.02 13.95
C GLU A 150 12.71 -0.52 12.61
N ASN A 151 13.66 0.42 12.64
CA ASN A 151 14.28 0.94 11.43
C ASN A 151 15.14 -0.09 10.71
N LYS A 152 15.77 -1.02 11.45
CA LYS A 152 16.49 -2.14 10.85
C LYS A 152 15.55 -3.04 10.03
N ASP A 153 14.41 -3.42 10.61
CA ASP A 153 13.42 -4.27 9.93
C ASP A 153 12.76 -3.54 8.74
N ARG A 154 12.41 -2.25 8.89
CA ARG A 154 11.90 -1.42 7.77
C ARG A 154 12.91 -1.29 6.63
N THR A 155 14.18 -1.04 6.95
CA THR A 155 15.25 -0.93 5.95
C THR A 155 15.46 -2.25 5.21
N LEU A 156 15.47 -3.38 5.93
CA LEU A 156 15.53 -4.71 5.31
C LEU A 156 14.37 -4.92 4.35
N LEU A 157 13.14 -4.63 4.80
CA LEU A 157 11.94 -4.75 3.99
C LEU A 157 12.04 -3.92 2.69
N TYR A 158 12.44 -2.65 2.80
CA TYR A 158 12.54 -1.77 1.63
C TYR A 158 13.62 -2.22 0.64
N ASN A 159 14.77 -2.66 1.15
CA ASN A 159 15.85 -3.17 0.32
C ASN A 159 15.44 -4.45 -0.41
N GLU A 160 14.75 -5.37 0.26
CA GLU A 160 14.28 -6.60 -0.37
C GLU A 160 13.19 -6.35 -1.41
N ILE A 161 12.23 -5.45 -1.14
CA ILE A 161 11.22 -5.05 -2.15
C ILE A 161 11.92 -4.45 -3.36
N ALA A 162 12.88 -3.54 -3.18
CA ALA A 162 13.63 -2.96 -4.28
C ALA A 162 14.43 -4.03 -5.06
N ARG A 163 15.05 -4.98 -4.35
CA ARG A 163 15.81 -6.09 -4.97
C ARG A 163 14.91 -7.00 -5.82
N LEU A 164 13.70 -7.32 -5.34
CA LEU A 164 12.73 -8.13 -6.07
C LEU A 164 12.13 -7.40 -7.29
N ASN A 165 12.18 -6.07 -7.29
CA ASN A 165 11.64 -5.21 -8.35
C ASN A 165 12.73 -4.50 -9.16
N LYS A 166 13.97 -4.98 -9.12
CA LYS A 166 15.15 -4.34 -9.74
C LYS A 166 15.04 -4.09 -11.25
N ASP A 167 14.18 -4.84 -11.94
CA ASP A 167 14.00 -4.76 -13.40
C ASP A 167 13.08 -3.57 -13.79
N LEU A 168 12.48 -2.89 -12.80
CA LEU A 168 11.63 -1.73 -13.00
C LEU A 168 12.45 -0.44 -12.83
N PRO A 169 12.65 0.38 -13.88
CA PRO A 169 13.60 1.50 -13.86
C PRO A 169 13.34 2.58 -12.80
N GLU A 170 12.08 2.82 -12.45
CA GLU A 170 11.70 3.85 -11.45
C GLU A 170 11.60 3.31 -10.01
N VAL A 171 11.75 1.99 -9.83
CA VAL A 171 11.63 1.35 -8.51
C VAL A 171 13.01 1.18 -7.91
N ASN A 172 13.32 2.05 -6.95
CA ASN A 172 14.51 1.97 -6.12
C ASN A 172 14.14 2.11 -4.64
N VAL A 173 15.10 1.90 -3.75
CA VAL A 173 14.87 1.98 -2.30
C VAL A 173 14.25 3.31 -1.88
N ALA A 174 14.69 4.43 -2.45
CA ALA A 174 14.14 5.75 -2.14
C ALA A 174 12.66 5.88 -2.56
N LYS A 175 12.27 5.32 -3.71
CA LYS A 175 10.87 5.27 -4.15
C LYS A 175 10.02 4.39 -3.23
N ILE A 176 10.52 3.22 -2.82
CA ILE A 176 9.84 2.34 -1.86
C ILE A 176 9.62 3.06 -0.52
N GLN A 177 10.67 3.71 -0.01
CA GLN A 177 10.63 4.52 1.21
C GLN A 177 9.54 5.60 1.13
N SER A 178 9.50 6.35 0.03
CA SER A 178 8.47 7.39 -0.20
C SER A 178 7.06 6.78 -0.24
N ILE A 179 6.85 5.65 -0.91
CA ILE A 179 5.56 4.95 -0.93
C ILE A 179 5.11 4.57 0.49
N TYR A 180 5.99 3.96 1.28
CA TYR A 180 5.67 3.59 2.66
C TYR A 180 5.45 4.81 3.56
N ALA A 181 6.23 5.88 3.39
CA ALA A 181 6.04 7.14 4.11
C ALA A 181 4.65 7.71 3.85
N MET A 182 4.24 7.75 2.57
CA MET A 182 2.92 8.23 2.16
C MET A 182 1.78 7.36 2.70
N GLU A 183 1.93 6.04 2.71
CA GLU A 183 0.93 5.16 3.34
C GLU A 183 0.86 5.34 4.85
N ARG A 184 2.00 5.53 5.54
CA ARG A 184 2.01 5.83 6.98
C ARG A 184 1.38 7.18 7.28
N LEU A 185 1.64 8.22 6.48
CA LEU A 185 1.00 9.53 6.61
C LEU A 185 -0.53 9.43 6.54
N ARG A 186 -1.05 8.65 5.59
CA ARG A 186 -2.51 8.43 5.45
C ARG A 186 -3.14 7.73 6.66
N ARG A 187 -2.33 7.02 7.45
CA ARG A 187 -2.74 6.24 8.63
C ARG A 187 -2.38 6.95 9.95
N SER A 188 -1.69 8.07 9.88
CA SER A 188 -1.30 8.84 11.06
C SER A 188 -2.50 9.42 11.78
N HIS A 189 -2.36 9.52 13.10
CA HIS A 189 -3.40 10.02 13.98
C HIS A 189 -3.13 11.49 14.33
N PRO A 190 -4.18 12.28 14.67
CA PRO A 190 -3.98 13.62 15.19
C PRO A 190 -3.03 13.63 16.39
N GLY A 191 -2.13 14.61 16.44
CA GLY A 191 -1.08 14.72 17.46
C GLY A 191 0.22 13.97 17.14
N GLU A 192 0.24 13.08 16.15
CA GLU A 192 1.49 12.43 15.73
C GLU A 192 2.41 13.39 14.97
N ALA A 193 3.72 13.25 15.16
CA ALA A 193 4.71 13.99 14.40
C ALA A 193 5.05 13.28 13.08
N PHE A 194 5.07 14.04 11.99
CA PHE A 194 5.42 13.53 10.66
C PHE A 194 6.30 14.53 9.91
N GLN A 195 7.34 14.06 9.21
CA GLN A 195 8.15 14.90 8.34
C GLN A 195 7.57 14.91 6.93
N LEU A 196 7.11 16.08 6.48
CA LEU A 196 6.59 16.23 5.13
C LEU A 196 7.67 15.92 4.09
N PRO A 197 7.33 15.22 2.99
CA PRO A 197 8.26 14.95 1.92
C PRO A 197 8.62 16.21 1.13
N SER A 198 9.40 16.04 0.07
CA SER A 198 9.74 17.08 -0.90
C SER A 198 9.36 16.66 -2.31
N GLY A 199 9.40 17.61 -3.25
CA GLY A 199 9.05 17.37 -4.65
C GLY A 199 7.59 16.97 -4.86
N THR A 200 7.35 16.05 -5.80
CA THR A 200 6.00 15.67 -6.25
C THR A 200 5.09 15.12 -5.13
N ASP A 201 5.66 14.39 -4.16
CA ASP A 201 4.89 13.87 -3.03
C ASP A 201 4.40 15.00 -2.11
N PHE A 202 5.21 16.05 -1.95
CA PHE A 202 4.81 17.25 -1.21
C PHE A 202 3.70 18.01 -1.92
N ASP A 203 3.82 18.20 -3.23
CA ASP A 203 2.78 18.85 -4.04
C ASP A 203 1.44 18.09 -3.93
N THR A 204 1.52 16.76 -3.89
CA THR A 204 0.36 15.89 -3.66
C THR A 204 -0.27 16.18 -2.30
N ILE A 205 0.51 16.22 -1.21
CA ILE A 205 0.00 16.52 0.14
C ILE A 205 -0.61 17.91 0.21
N LYS A 206 0.04 18.91 -0.38
CA LYS A 206 -0.43 20.30 -0.38
C LYS A 206 -1.83 20.44 -1.00
N ALA A 207 -2.15 19.61 -1.99
CA ALA A 207 -3.47 19.57 -2.62
C ALA A 207 -4.55 18.84 -1.78
N THR A 208 -4.17 18.06 -0.76
CA THR A 208 -5.12 17.32 0.09
C THR A 208 -5.76 18.18 1.18
N SER A 209 -6.74 17.61 1.88
CA SER A 209 -7.31 18.21 3.10
C SER A 209 -6.28 18.41 4.20
N LEU A 210 -5.29 17.51 4.31
CA LEU A 210 -4.20 17.63 5.28
C LEU A 210 -3.37 18.90 5.01
N GLY A 211 -2.92 19.10 3.77
CA GLY A 211 -2.18 20.30 3.38
C GLY A 211 -2.95 21.59 3.67
N ARG A 212 -4.26 21.60 3.41
CA ARG A 212 -5.14 22.74 3.76
C ARG A 212 -5.24 22.97 5.27
N LYS A 213 -5.35 21.91 6.08
CA LYS A 213 -5.41 22.02 7.54
C LYS A 213 -4.09 22.51 8.15
N LEU A 214 -2.96 22.05 7.61
CA LEU A 214 -1.62 22.48 8.03
C LEU A 214 -1.35 23.96 7.70
N GLY A 215 -2.00 24.51 6.66
CA GLY A 215 -1.92 25.93 6.33
C GLY A 215 -0.47 26.39 6.14
N GLY A 216 -0.03 27.35 6.97
CA GLY A 216 1.33 27.89 6.93
C GLY A 216 2.43 26.91 7.36
N GLU A 217 2.10 25.84 8.08
CA GLU A 217 3.05 24.80 8.50
C GLU A 217 3.30 23.75 7.41
N CYS A 218 2.52 23.77 6.32
CA CYS A 218 2.69 22.87 5.17
C CYS A 218 3.93 23.27 4.35
N ILE A 219 5.12 23.03 4.90
CA ILE A 219 6.42 23.36 4.31
C ILE A 219 7.15 22.07 3.94
N SER A 220 7.80 22.05 2.77
CA SER A 220 8.53 20.88 2.30
C SER A 220 9.67 20.50 3.24
N GLY A 221 9.78 19.21 3.58
CA GLY A 221 10.82 18.70 4.49
C GLY A 221 10.60 19.03 5.98
N ALA A 222 9.57 19.82 6.31
CA ALA A 222 9.31 20.24 7.68
C ALA A 222 8.66 19.13 8.50
N TRP A 223 9.01 19.08 9.78
CA TRP A 223 8.26 18.31 10.76
C TRP A 223 6.99 19.05 11.14
N VAL A 224 5.86 18.36 11.04
CA VAL A 224 4.55 18.87 11.41
C VAL A 224 3.89 17.93 12.41
N THR A 225 2.99 18.48 13.21
CA THR A 225 2.07 17.69 14.03
C THR A 225 0.77 17.50 13.24
N ILE A 226 0.31 16.27 13.10
CA ILE A 226 -0.91 15.98 12.34
C ILE A 226 -2.13 16.59 13.05
N PRO A 227 -2.97 17.41 12.36
CA PRO A 227 -4.12 18.11 12.94
C PRO A 227 -5.41 17.27 12.98
#